data_AF-A0AAD9YB41-F1
#
_entry.id   AF-A0AAD9YB41-F1
#
_cell.length_a   1.000
_cell.length_b   1.000
_cell.length_c   1.000
_cell.angle_alpha   90.00
_cell.angle_beta   90.00
_cell.angle_gamma   90.00
#
_symmetry.space_group_name_H-M   'P 1'
#
loop_
_entity.id
_entity.type
_entity.pdbx_description
1 polymer ?
#
loop_
_entity_poly.entity_id
_entity_poly.type
_entity_poly.pdbx_seq_one_letter_code
_entity_poly.pdbx_strand_id
1 'polypeptide(L)'
;MSAYSTESAWHTAIQNESRKRIAYCLYYLDAQLAICCNMRPLLAALEIKYELPCRDDIWEGTTAEDWQALVFAQDGSFNEEEDDDANAEPRPAHGDLYGCLARLMNPDPSARGRPPGLLWHSSFTCLVLIIQILMMTRDLTLAGSFLYHNIRPGESKNNLSIISEVNRAPIMQALDSLADLMRKPSHEFGSSSTRSASWDRVCTMWHYAALSLTHQEALLTSGIVEYSLPNAISTCWELNKPRSKQHRDVYDDRDVTRIASNMENILMLMSRSSRSSASEAMSNEFATRPIIEDPFMTMVGFKACLMGWRLVRLMSLTVAQSNVNIPGARVPSIYAVTAQVLLGGILAAINSDDNPINISETPEARYLTWVEANFANQRFWPLGKWIVAVFND
;
A
#
# COMPACT_ATOMS: atom_id res chain seq x y z
N MET A 1 14.15 14.85 -42.67
CA MET A 1 12.86 14.39 -42.12
C MET A 1 12.38 15.47 -41.17
N SER A 2 11.24 16.09 -41.44
CA SER A 2 10.85 17.41 -40.93
C SER A 2 10.28 17.34 -39.50
N ALA A 3 10.58 18.35 -38.68
CA ALA A 3 10.05 18.52 -37.31
C ALA A 3 8.51 18.39 -37.21
N TYR A 4 7.79 18.73 -38.28
CA TYR A 4 6.34 18.52 -38.41
C TYR A 4 5.90 17.05 -38.22
N SER A 5 6.74 16.08 -38.61
CA SER A 5 6.45 14.66 -38.44
C SER A 5 6.59 14.20 -36.99
N THR A 6 7.53 14.78 -36.23
CA THR A 6 7.77 14.43 -34.83
C THR A 6 6.69 15.04 -33.93
N GLU A 7 6.32 16.30 -34.16
CA GLU A 7 5.26 16.99 -33.40
C GLU A 7 3.91 16.27 -33.51
N SER A 8 3.52 15.88 -34.73
CA SER A 8 2.28 15.15 -34.97
C SER A 8 2.29 13.75 -34.33
N ALA A 9 3.45 13.08 -34.31
CA ALA A 9 3.61 11.77 -33.69
C ALA A 9 3.50 11.87 -32.16
N TRP A 10 4.14 12.88 -31.56
CA TRP A 10 4.06 13.16 -30.13
C TRP A 10 2.63 13.44 -29.67
N HIS A 11 1.90 14.34 -30.36
CA HIS A 11 0.50 14.59 -30.03
C HIS A 11 -0.39 13.35 -30.11
N THR A 12 -0.17 12.50 -31.12
CA THR A 12 -0.90 11.23 -31.26
C THR A 12 -0.56 10.28 -30.11
N ALA A 13 0.71 10.17 -29.75
CA ALA A 13 1.17 9.35 -28.63
C ALA A 13 0.56 9.81 -27.29
N ILE A 14 0.60 11.12 -27.00
CA ILE A 14 -0.01 11.70 -25.81
C ILE A 14 -1.52 11.47 -25.78
N GLN A 15 -2.22 11.61 -26.90
CA GLN A 15 -3.66 11.37 -26.97
C GLN A 15 -4.02 9.89 -26.75
N ASN A 16 -3.19 8.96 -27.21
CA ASN A 16 -3.40 7.53 -26.97
C ASN A 16 -3.08 7.15 -25.52
N GLU A 17 -2.00 7.68 -24.96
CA GLU A 17 -1.62 7.47 -23.57
C GLU A 17 -2.63 8.10 -22.61
N SER A 18 -3.22 9.25 -22.95
CA SER A 18 -4.27 9.87 -22.13
C SER A 18 -5.51 8.97 -22.02
N ARG A 19 -5.95 8.37 -23.14
CA ARG A 19 -7.05 7.40 -23.15
C ARG A 19 -6.75 6.17 -22.29
N LYS A 20 -5.54 5.63 -22.40
CA LYS A 20 -5.06 4.51 -21.58
C LYS A 20 -5.11 4.88 -20.09
N ARG A 21 -4.50 6.01 -19.70
CA ARG A 21 -4.48 6.48 -18.31
C ARG A 21 -5.87 6.75 -17.77
N ILE A 22 -6.79 7.30 -18.57
CA ILE A 22 -8.21 7.47 -18.18
C ILE A 22 -8.85 6.12 -17.87
N ALA A 23 -8.66 5.11 -18.72
CA ALA A 23 -9.23 3.77 -18.49
C ALA A 23 -8.71 3.15 -17.17
N TYR A 24 -7.39 3.23 -16.93
CA TYR A 24 -6.80 2.75 -15.68
C TYR A 24 -7.22 3.58 -14.46
N CYS A 25 -7.40 4.90 -14.59
CA CYS A 25 -7.91 5.74 -13.51
C CYS A 25 -9.34 5.37 -13.13
N LEU A 26 -10.22 5.10 -14.10
CA LEU A 26 -11.60 4.67 -13.83
C LEU A 26 -11.62 3.35 -13.05
N TYR A 27 -10.82 2.37 -13.50
CA TYR A 27 -10.66 1.11 -12.78
C TYR A 27 -10.06 1.30 -11.38
N TYR A 28 -9.03 2.14 -11.26
CA TYR A 28 -8.39 2.43 -9.98
C TYR A 28 -9.39 3.02 -8.97
N LEU A 29 -10.19 4.02 -9.38
CA LEU A 29 -11.23 4.63 -8.54
C LEU A 29 -12.33 3.63 -8.12
N ASP A 30 -12.77 2.77 -9.05
CA ASP A 30 -13.76 1.73 -8.75
C ASP A 30 -13.20 0.70 -7.74
N ALA A 31 -11.97 0.26 -7.95
CA ALA A 31 -11.27 -0.66 -7.05
C ALA A 31 -11.03 -0.05 -5.66
N GLN A 32 -10.69 1.25 -5.58
CA GLN A 32 -10.54 1.97 -4.30
C GLN A 32 -11.81 1.90 -3.46
N LEU A 33 -12.97 2.15 -4.07
CA LEU A 33 -14.26 2.06 -3.41
C LEU A 33 -14.60 0.62 -2.97
N ALA A 34 -14.27 -0.37 -3.81
CA ALA A 34 -14.45 -1.77 -3.48
C ALA A 34 -13.58 -2.20 -2.28
N ILE A 35 -12.36 -1.69 -2.16
CA ILE A 35 -11.43 -1.97 -1.06
C ILE A 35 -11.84 -1.24 0.22
N CYS A 36 -12.20 0.04 0.13
CA CYS A 36 -12.55 0.83 1.30
C CYS A 36 -13.89 0.43 1.92
N CYS A 37 -14.90 0.21 1.09
CA CYS A 37 -16.28 0.06 1.53
C CYS A 37 -16.83 -1.36 1.35
N ASN A 38 -16.00 -2.31 0.88
CA ASN A 38 -16.42 -3.64 0.48
C ASN A 38 -17.51 -3.64 -0.62
N MET A 39 -17.63 -2.55 -1.38
CA MET A 39 -18.57 -2.49 -2.50
C MET A 39 -18.16 -3.47 -3.60
N ARG A 40 -19.15 -3.97 -4.35
CA ARG A 40 -18.88 -4.77 -5.52
C ARG A 40 -18.27 -3.86 -6.60
N PRO A 41 -17.08 -4.17 -7.15
CA PRO A 41 -16.51 -3.39 -8.24
C PRO A 41 -17.42 -3.46 -9.48
N LEU A 42 -17.51 -2.35 -10.20
CA LEU A 42 -18.22 -2.23 -11.47
C LEU A 42 -17.35 -2.61 -12.66
N LEU A 43 -16.02 -2.44 -12.55
CA LEU A 43 -15.04 -2.73 -13.59
C LEU A 43 -14.16 -3.91 -13.18
N ALA A 44 -14.06 -4.90 -14.06
CA ALA A 44 -13.09 -5.99 -13.91
C ALA A 44 -11.77 -5.63 -14.60
N ALA A 45 -10.65 -6.04 -14.02
CA ALA A 45 -9.33 -5.82 -14.61
C ALA A 45 -9.19 -6.37 -16.04
N LEU A 46 -9.88 -7.48 -16.35
CA LEU A 46 -9.90 -8.10 -17.69
C LEU A 46 -10.63 -7.27 -18.74
N GLU A 47 -11.44 -6.28 -18.35
CA GLU A 47 -12.11 -5.38 -19.28
C GLU A 47 -11.16 -4.31 -19.83
N ILE A 48 -10.03 -4.09 -19.16
CA ILE A 48 -8.99 -3.15 -19.59
C ILE A 48 -8.09 -3.83 -20.62
N LYS A 49 -8.33 -3.53 -21.89
CA LYS A 49 -7.56 -4.10 -23.02
C LYS A 49 -6.34 -3.27 -23.41
N TYR A 50 -5.98 -2.29 -22.59
CA TYR A 50 -4.81 -1.46 -22.85
C TYR A 50 -3.57 -2.08 -22.20
N GLU A 51 -2.45 -1.93 -22.89
CA GLU A 51 -1.12 -2.04 -22.30
C GLU A 51 -0.97 -1.14 -21.06
N LEU A 52 -0.04 -1.49 -20.17
CA LEU A 52 0.22 -0.66 -18.99
C LEU A 52 0.68 0.77 -19.37
N PRO A 53 0.41 1.77 -18.51
CA PRO A 53 0.84 3.15 -18.72
C PRO A 53 2.35 3.29 -18.84
N CYS A 54 2.80 4.22 -19.69
CA CYS A 54 4.22 4.46 -19.91
C CYS A 54 4.91 5.10 -18.68
N ARG A 55 6.23 5.32 -18.78
CA ARG A 55 7.03 5.96 -17.73
C ARG A 55 6.52 7.38 -17.47
N ASP A 56 6.61 7.84 -16.23
CA ASP A 56 6.13 9.18 -15.85
C ASP A 56 6.92 10.28 -16.56
N ASP A 57 8.22 10.08 -16.84
CA ASP A 57 9.04 11.04 -17.59
C ASP A 57 8.65 11.15 -19.06
N ILE A 58 8.34 10.04 -19.74
CA ILE A 58 7.84 10.05 -21.12
C ILE A 58 6.49 10.76 -21.21
N TRP A 59 5.63 10.55 -20.22
CA TRP A 59 4.33 11.22 -20.15
C TRP A 59 4.45 12.72 -19.83
N GLU A 60 5.38 13.09 -18.95
CA GLU A 60 5.63 14.47 -18.55
C GLU A 60 6.47 15.26 -19.55
N GLY A 61 7.01 14.60 -20.60
CA GLY A 61 7.79 15.23 -21.66
C GLY A 61 7.05 16.41 -22.28
N THR A 62 7.64 17.60 -22.21
CA THR A 62 6.95 18.86 -22.54
C THR A 62 7.11 19.29 -24.00
N THR A 63 8.04 18.67 -24.73
CA THR A 63 8.26 18.91 -26.16
C THR A 63 8.37 17.60 -26.92
N ALA A 64 8.11 17.65 -28.23
CA ALA A 64 8.21 16.47 -29.07
C ALA A 64 9.64 15.91 -29.16
N GLU A 65 10.66 16.78 -29.11
CA GLU A 65 12.07 16.37 -29.10
C GLU A 65 12.46 15.66 -27.80
N ASP A 66 12.01 16.18 -26.65
CA ASP A 66 12.25 15.58 -25.33
C ASP A 66 11.57 14.21 -25.22
N TRP A 67 10.29 14.15 -25.61
CA TRP A 67 9.55 12.89 -25.70
C TRP A 67 10.27 11.87 -26.60
N GLN A 68 10.69 12.28 -27.79
CA GLN A 68 11.37 11.39 -28.74
C GLN A 68 12.70 10.90 -28.17
N ALA A 69 13.48 11.77 -27.53
CA ALA A 69 14.72 11.39 -26.86
C ALA A 69 14.50 10.38 -25.72
N LEU A 70 13.45 10.56 -24.91
CA LEU A 70 13.11 9.65 -23.82
C LEU A 70 12.62 8.29 -24.32
N VAL A 71 11.80 8.27 -25.38
CA VAL A 71 11.37 7.03 -26.04
C VAL A 71 12.59 6.29 -26.62
N PHE A 72 13.47 6.99 -27.33
CA PHE A 72 14.71 6.38 -27.83
C PHE A 72 15.66 5.95 -26.71
N ALA A 73 15.72 6.65 -25.58
CA ALA A 73 16.52 6.21 -24.44
C ALA A 73 15.94 4.96 -23.77
N GLN A 74 14.61 4.79 -23.78
CA GLN A 74 13.96 3.57 -23.32
C GLN A 74 14.28 2.38 -24.25
N ASP A 75 14.21 2.60 -25.56
CA ASP A 75 14.41 1.56 -26.58
C ASP A 75 15.89 1.32 -26.93
N GLY A 76 16.75 2.30 -26.65
CA GLY A 76 18.14 2.39 -27.08
C GLY A 76 19.16 2.11 -25.99
N SER A 77 18.93 1.12 -25.14
CA SER A 77 20.03 0.53 -24.36
C SER A 77 20.99 -0.18 -25.32
N PHE A 78 21.89 0.60 -25.93
CA PHE A 78 22.89 0.28 -26.97
C PHE A 78 23.96 -0.77 -26.60
N ASN A 79 23.71 -1.65 -25.62
CA ASN A 79 24.60 -2.74 -25.23
C ASN A 79 24.13 -4.12 -25.70
N GLU A 80 23.21 -4.20 -26.65
CA GLU A 80 22.82 -5.47 -27.26
C GLU A 80 23.31 -5.51 -28.70
N GLU A 81 24.50 -6.10 -28.88
CA GLU A 81 24.95 -6.58 -30.18
C GLU A 81 23.97 -7.65 -30.68
N GLU A 82 23.47 -7.43 -31.91
CA GLU A 82 23.07 -8.45 -32.88
C GLU A 82 21.86 -9.34 -32.53
N ASP A 83 20.64 -8.86 -32.80
CA ASP A 83 19.61 -9.68 -33.50
C ASP A 83 18.46 -8.80 -34.08
N ASP A 84 18.76 -7.98 -35.09
CA ASP A 84 17.74 -7.18 -35.78
C ASP A 84 16.87 -8.01 -36.76
N ASP A 85 17.34 -9.20 -37.18
CA ASP A 85 16.66 -10.04 -38.18
C ASP A 85 15.54 -10.94 -37.60
N ALA A 86 15.41 -11.05 -36.28
CA ALA A 86 14.34 -11.82 -35.61
C ALA A 86 13.10 -10.97 -35.21
N ASN A 87 13.15 -9.65 -35.38
CA ASN A 87 12.15 -8.71 -34.83
C ASN A 87 11.02 -8.38 -35.82
N ALA A 88 10.18 -9.37 -36.15
CA ALA A 88 8.91 -9.14 -36.87
C ALA A 88 7.70 -8.89 -35.95
N GLU A 89 7.88 -8.80 -34.63
CA GLU A 89 6.82 -8.52 -33.64
C GLU A 89 7.29 -7.46 -32.64
N PRO A 90 6.39 -6.65 -32.05
CA PRO A 90 6.78 -5.43 -31.36
C PRO A 90 7.63 -5.73 -30.12
N ARG A 91 8.78 -5.06 -30.05
CA ARG A 91 9.79 -5.12 -28.98
C ARG A 91 9.13 -4.91 -27.58
N PRO A 92 9.49 -5.67 -26.53
CA PRO A 92 8.83 -5.60 -25.22
C PRO A 92 9.42 -4.47 -24.34
N ALA A 93 8.72 -3.84 -23.38
CA ALA A 93 7.67 -4.35 -22.50
C ALA A 93 6.64 -3.29 -22.03
N HIS A 94 5.39 -3.41 -22.48
CA HIS A 94 4.21 -2.77 -21.84
C HIS A 94 3.06 -3.78 -21.69
N GLY A 95 3.38 -5.04 -21.37
CA GLY A 95 2.40 -6.12 -21.25
C GLY A 95 1.11 -5.68 -20.56
N ASP A 96 -0.02 -6.25 -20.97
CA ASP A 96 -1.30 -5.97 -20.33
C ASP A 96 -1.23 -6.26 -18.81
N LEU A 97 -2.18 -5.69 -18.07
CA LEU A 97 -2.25 -5.81 -16.62
C LEU A 97 -2.14 -7.29 -16.17
N TYR A 98 -2.82 -8.19 -16.88
CA TYR A 98 -2.85 -9.61 -16.57
C TYR A 98 -1.51 -10.30 -16.82
N GLY A 99 -0.90 -10.09 -17.98
CA GLY A 99 0.38 -10.68 -18.35
C GLY A 99 1.51 -10.21 -17.41
N CYS A 100 1.48 -8.94 -17.00
CA CYS A 100 2.41 -8.44 -16.00
C CYS A 100 2.20 -9.10 -14.63
N LEU A 101 0.97 -9.21 -14.14
CA LEU A 101 0.68 -9.89 -12.87
C LEU A 101 1.02 -11.37 -12.89
N ALA A 102 0.74 -12.07 -13.99
CA ALA A 102 1.06 -13.48 -14.15
C ALA A 102 2.57 -13.74 -14.04
N ARG A 103 3.38 -12.86 -14.64
CA ARG A 103 4.86 -12.90 -14.53
C ARG A 103 5.35 -12.58 -13.13
N LEU A 104 4.72 -11.62 -12.44
CA LEU A 104 5.09 -11.29 -11.05
C LEU A 104 4.79 -12.47 -10.11
N MET A 105 3.65 -13.16 -10.29
CA MET A 105 3.29 -14.32 -9.47
C MET A 105 4.14 -15.55 -9.76
N ASN A 106 4.51 -15.77 -11.03
CA ASN A 106 5.30 -16.91 -11.47
C ASN A 106 6.50 -16.39 -12.28
N PRO A 107 7.55 -15.92 -11.59
CA PRO A 107 8.78 -15.51 -12.27
C PRO A 107 9.39 -16.75 -12.94
N ASP A 108 9.40 -16.77 -14.27
CA ASP A 108 9.99 -17.86 -15.04
C ASP A 108 11.53 -17.81 -14.91
N PRO A 109 12.18 -18.82 -14.30
CA PRO A 109 13.63 -18.82 -14.10
C PRO A 109 14.41 -18.99 -15.41
N SER A 110 13.75 -19.42 -16.49
CA SER A 110 14.31 -19.66 -17.81
C SER A 110 14.00 -18.55 -18.82
N ALA A 111 13.02 -17.68 -18.52
CA ALA A 111 12.74 -16.51 -19.32
C ALA A 111 13.89 -15.52 -19.17
N ARG A 112 14.79 -15.50 -20.16
CA ARG A 112 15.71 -14.37 -20.43
C ARG A 112 14.97 -13.07 -20.81
N GLY A 113 13.68 -12.96 -20.53
CA GLY A 113 12.90 -11.74 -20.74
C GLY A 113 13.27 -10.72 -19.68
N ARG A 114 13.60 -9.49 -20.10
CA ARG A 114 13.88 -8.40 -19.16
C ARG A 114 12.71 -8.25 -18.17
N PRO A 115 12.98 -7.98 -16.88
CA PRO A 115 11.93 -7.50 -16.00
C PRO A 115 11.27 -6.27 -16.64
N PRO A 116 9.98 -5.99 -16.35
CA PRO A 116 9.31 -4.81 -16.90
C PRO A 116 9.99 -3.53 -16.35
N GLY A 117 11.03 -3.06 -17.04
CA GLY A 117 11.85 -1.90 -16.64
C GLY A 117 11.06 -0.59 -16.53
N LEU A 118 9.84 -0.59 -17.08
CA LEU A 118 8.84 0.46 -16.96
C LEU A 118 8.42 0.74 -15.51
N LEU A 119 8.37 -0.29 -14.66
CA LEU A 119 7.85 -0.20 -13.29
C LEU A 119 8.72 0.65 -12.37
N TRP A 120 10.00 0.84 -12.72
CA TRP A 120 10.90 1.69 -11.94
C TRP A 120 10.62 3.19 -12.09
N HIS A 121 9.89 3.57 -13.16
CA HIS A 121 9.73 4.94 -13.60
C HIS A 121 8.28 5.41 -13.68
N SER A 122 7.30 4.53 -13.41
CA SER A 122 5.87 4.87 -13.43
C SER A 122 5.21 4.53 -12.10
N SER A 123 5.10 5.55 -11.24
CA SER A 123 4.42 5.42 -9.94
C SER A 123 2.95 5.04 -10.12
N PHE A 124 2.31 5.54 -11.17
CA PHE A 124 0.93 5.22 -11.52
C PHE A 124 0.75 3.75 -11.91
N THR A 125 1.63 3.19 -12.74
CA THR A 125 1.58 1.78 -13.12
C THR A 125 1.77 0.86 -11.91
N CYS A 126 2.68 1.21 -10.98
CA CYS A 126 2.81 0.48 -9.71
C CYS A 126 1.52 0.52 -8.88
N LEU A 127 0.85 1.67 -8.76
CA LEU A 127 -0.43 1.77 -8.04
C LEU A 127 -1.52 0.90 -8.67
N VAL A 128 -1.59 0.84 -10.00
CA VAL A 128 -2.54 -0.03 -10.72
C VAL A 128 -2.25 -1.52 -10.43
N LEU A 129 -0.98 -1.93 -10.41
CA LEU A 129 -0.63 -3.30 -10.09
C LEU A 129 -0.95 -3.65 -8.62
N ILE A 130 -0.64 -2.76 -7.69
CA ILE A 130 -0.92 -2.96 -6.26
C ILE A 130 -2.44 -2.99 -6.00
N ILE A 131 -3.23 -2.11 -6.63
CA ILE A 131 -4.69 -2.13 -6.46
C ILE A 131 -5.26 -3.44 -6.97
N GLN A 132 -4.76 -3.98 -8.08
CA GLN A 132 -5.23 -5.27 -8.58
C GLN A 132 -4.81 -6.43 -7.66
N ILE A 133 -3.63 -6.39 -7.03
CA ILE A 133 -3.26 -7.35 -5.98
C ILE A 133 -4.21 -7.25 -4.78
N LEU A 134 -4.59 -6.04 -4.37
CA LEU A 134 -5.59 -5.84 -3.31
C LEU A 134 -6.97 -6.36 -3.71
N MET A 135 -7.39 -6.17 -4.96
CA MET A 135 -8.63 -6.75 -5.48
C MET A 135 -8.60 -8.28 -5.48
N MET A 136 -7.50 -8.91 -5.88
CA MET A 136 -7.32 -10.36 -5.77
C MET A 136 -7.38 -10.85 -4.32
N THR A 137 -6.73 -10.12 -3.41
CA THR A 137 -6.75 -10.41 -1.97
C THR A 137 -8.17 -10.33 -1.41
N ARG A 138 -8.92 -9.30 -1.80
CA ARG A 138 -10.34 -9.11 -1.45
C ARG A 138 -11.18 -10.28 -1.96
N ASP A 139 -11.07 -10.65 -3.23
CA ASP A 139 -11.88 -11.72 -3.82
C ASP A 139 -11.59 -13.08 -3.18
N LEU A 140 -10.33 -13.38 -2.89
CA LEU A 140 -9.94 -14.57 -2.13
C LEU A 140 -10.48 -14.55 -0.69
N THR A 141 -10.48 -13.39 -0.05
CA THR A 141 -11.03 -13.21 1.31
C THR A 141 -12.53 -13.48 1.32
N LEU A 142 -13.27 -12.93 0.35
CA LEU A 142 -14.71 -13.13 0.23
C LEU A 142 -15.05 -14.59 -0.11
N ALA A 143 -14.33 -15.19 -1.06
CA ALA A 143 -14.48 -16.60 -1.41
C ALA A 143 -14.18 -17.51 -0.21
N GLY A 144 -13.08 -17.24 0.50
CA GLY A 144 -12.73 -17.93 1.74
C GLY A 144 -13.81 -17.79 2.81
N SER A 145 -14.28 -16.56 3.06
CA SER A 145 -15.37 -16.29 4.02
C SER A 145 -16.63 -17.09 3.68
N PHE A 146 -17.03 -17.10 2.41
CA PHE A 146 -18.15 -17.90 1.95
C PHE A 146 -17.94 -19.40 2.19
N LEU A 147 -16.77 -19.95 1.79
CA LEU A 147 -16.45 -21.36 1.94
C LEU A 147 -16.50 -21.82 3.40
N TYR A 148 -15.84 -21.09 4.30
CA TYR A 148 -15.75 -21.51 5.70
C TYR A 148 -17.02 -21.23 6.51
N HIS A 149 -17.82 -20.23 6.15
CA HIS A 149 -19.08 -19.99 6.84
C HIS A 149 -20.21 -20.91 6.37
N ASN A 150 -20.21 -21.32 5.09
CA ASN A 150 -21.36 -22.04 4.52
C ASN A 150 -21.08 -23.51 4.20
N ILE A 151 -19.87 -23.86 3.78
CA ILE A 151 -19.57 -25.19 3.23
C ILE A 151 -18.73 -26.03 4.20
N ARG A 152 -17.77 -25.41 4.89
CA ARG A 152 -16.83 -26.12 5.78
C ARG A 152 -16.79 -25.53 7.20
N PRO A 153 -17.93 -25.48 7.90
CA PRO A 153 -17.96 -24.99 9.27
C PRO A 153 -17.16 -25.94 10.17
N GLY A 154 -15.97 -25.50 10.61
CA GLY A 154 -15.13 -26.25 11.55
C GLY A 154 -13.78 -26.73 11.02
N GLU A 155 -13.46 -26.53 9.73
CA GLU A 155 -12.07 -26.71 9.26
C GLU A 155 -11.16 -25.62 9.85
N SER A 156 -9.98 -26.02 10.33
CA SER A 156 -9.02 -25.12 10.97
C SER A 156 -8.53 -24.07 9.98
N LYS A 157 -8.96 -22.84 10.19
CA LYS A 157 -8.41 -21.64 9.55
C LYS A 157 -7.00 -21.41 10.08
N ASN A 158 -6.13 -20.75 9.30
CA ASN A 158 -5.06 -19.98 9.94
C ASN A 158 -5.77 -18.92 10.82
N ASN A 159 -5.30 -18.73 12.04
CA ASN A 159 -5.96 -17.90 13.05
C ASN A 159 -6.14 -16.43 12.62
N LEU A 160 -5.29 -15.96 11.70
CA LEU A 160 -5.31 -14.59 11.18
C LEU A 160 -5.71 -14.48 9.72
N SER A 161 -5.57 -15.59 8.98
CA SER A 161 -5.76 -15.61 7.53
C SER A 161 -6.82 -16.61 7.10
N ILE A 162 -7.88 -16.12 6.45
CA ILE A 162 -8.83 -16.96 5.74
C ILE A 162 -8.31 -17.42 4.37
N ILE A 163 -7.25 -16.77 3.87
CA ILE A 163 -6.55 -17.15 2.66
C ILE A 163 -5.55 -18.25 3.01
N SER A 164 -5.64 -19.39 2.30
CA SER A 164 -4.72 -20.51 2.47
C SER A 164 -3.30 -20.15 2.02
N GLU A 165 -2.29 -20.81 2.60
CA GLU A 165 -0.89 -20.54 2.26
C GLU A 165 -0.58 -20.78 0.77
N VAL A 166 -1.21 -21.80 0.19
CA VAL A 166 -1.08 -22.13 -1.25
C VAL A 166 -1.52 -20.97 -2.14
N ASN A 167 -2.57 -20.24 -1.75
CA ASN A 167 -3.07 -19.09 -2.50
C ASN A 167 -2.33 -17.80 -2.12
N ARG A 168 -1.84 -17.70 -0.88
CA ARG A 168 -1.10 -16.52 -0.39
C ARG A 168 0.30 -16.43 -1.00
N ALA A 169 1.01 -17.55 -1.13
CA ALA A 169 2.41 -17.57 -1.54
C ALA A 169 2.67 -16.94 -2.93
N PRO A 170 1.90 -17.25 -4.00
CA PRO A 170 2.09 -16.61 -5.31
C PRO A 170 1.82 -15.10 -5.29
N ILE A 171 0.86 -14.64 -4.48
CA ILE A 171 0.51 -13.22 -4.38
C ILE A 171 1.59 -12.46 -3.61
N MET A 172 2.10 -13.05 -2.52
CA MET A 172 3.25 -12.49 -1.80
C MET A 172 4.48 -12.45 -2.70
N GLN A 173 4.73 -13.50 -3.48
CA GLN A 173 5.80 -13.51 -4.48
C GLN A 173 5.66 -12.37 -5.49
N ALA A 174 4.44 -12.10 -5.96
CA ALA A 174 4.19 -10.96 -6.85
C ALA A 174 4.47 -9.61 -6.18
N LEU A 175 4.11 -9.44 -4.91
CA LEU A 175 4.46 -8.24 -4.15
C LEU A 175 5.97 -8.10 -3.96
N ASP A 176 6.67 -9.16 -3.59
CA ASP A 176 8.12 -9.15 -3.39
C ASP A 176 8.84 -8.83 -4.71
N SER A 177 8.45 -9.50 -5.81
CA SER A 177 8.97 -9.18 -7.15
C SER A 177 8.64 -7.76 -7.60
N LEU A 178 7.48 -7.22 -7.22
CA LEU A 178 7.15 -5.82 -7.49
C LEU A 178 8.02 -4.87 -6.64
N ALA A 179 8.29 -5.19 -5.38
CA ALA A 179 9.13 -4.39 -4.49
C ALA A 179 10.57 -4.28 -5.01
N ASP A 180 11.11 -5.36 -5.58
CA ASP A 180 12.42 -5.36 -6.23
C ASP A 180 12.48 -4.44 -7.45
N LEU A 181 11.34 -4.26 -8.13
CA LEU A 181 11.20 -3.39 -9.32
C LEU A 181 10.78 -1.97 -8.98
N MET A 182 10.36 -1.69 -7.75
CA MET A 182 9.97 -0.35 -7.31
C MET A 182 11.19 0.50 -6.98
N ARG A 183 11.05 1.83 -7.10
CA ARG A 183 12.09 2.75 -6.63
C ARG A 183 12.24 2.63 -5.11
N LYS A 184 13.46 2.37 -4.64
CA LYS A 184 13.74 2.37 -3.20
C LYS A 184 13.65 3.79 -2.65
N PRO A 185 13.06 4.01 -1.46
CA PRO A 185 12.98 5.33 -0.85
C PRO A 185 14.40 5.91 -0.72
N SER A 186 14.66 7.06 -1.34
CA SER A 186 15.92 7.77 -1.16
C SER A 186 15.97 8.35 0.24
N HIS A 187 17.01 8.01 1.01
CA HIS A 187 17.29 8.59 2.33
C HIS A 187 17.78 10.05 2.28
N GLU A 188 17.72 10.71 1.12
CA GLU A 188 18.12 12.10 0.95
C GLU A 188 17.09 13.03 1.61
N PHE A 189 17.30 13.26 2.90
CA PHE A 189 16.68 14.34 3.66
C PHE A 189 17.05 15.68 3.01
N GLY A 190 16.16 16.25 2.20
CA GLY A 190 16.40 17.62 1.72
C GLY A 190 15.50 18.17 0.61
N SER A 191 14.81 17.35 -0.19
CA SER A 191 13.85 17.90 -1.16
C SER A 191 12.64 17.00 -1.35
N SER A 192 11.50 17.39 -0.77
CA SER A 192 10.20 16.76 -1.02
C SER A 192 9.71 17.16 -2.41
N SER A 193 10.27 16.53 -3.46
CA SER A 193 9.70 16.66 -4.80
C SER A 193 8.34 15.94 -4.88
N THR A 194 7.42 16.41 -5.74
CA THR A 194 6.13 15.74 -6.00
C THR A 194 6.29 14.26 -6.36
N ARG A 195 7.40 13.92 -7.04
CA ARG A 195 7.77 12.53 -7.37
C ARG A 195 8.08 11.71 -6.12
N SER A 196 8.72 12.28 -5.09
CA SER A 196 8.93 11.58 -3.82
C SER A 196 7.60 11.23 -3.13
N ALA A 197 6.65 12.17 -3.14
CA ALA A 197 5.35 11.97 -2.52
C ALA A 197 4.48 10.91 -3.22
N SER A 198 4.59 10.76 -4.56
CA SER A 198 3.88 9.69 -5.27
C SER A 198 4.45 8.31 -4.93
N TRP A 199 5.78 8.18 -4.81
CA TRP A 199 6.43 6.93 -4.39
C TRP A 199 6.12 6.55 -2.94
N ASP A 200 6.03 7.51 -2.03
CA ASP A 200 5.59 7.24 -0.65
C ASP A 200 4.18 6.61 -0.60
N ARG A 201 3.28 7.03 -1.50
CA ARG A 201 1.95 6.43 -1.65
C ARG A 201 2.03 5.01 -2.19
N VAL A 202 2.88 4.77 -3.20
CA VAL A 202 3.12 3.41 -3.73
C VAL A 202 3.63 2.49 -2.62
N CYS A 203 4.62 2.92 -1.83
CA CYS A 203 5.16 2.15 -0.72
C CYS A 203 4.10 1.88 0.37
N THR A 204 3.30 2.89 0.73
CA THR A 204 2.21 2.74 1.71
C THR A 204 1.20 1.69 1.23
N MET A 205 0.80 1.77 -0.03
CA MET A 205 -0.13 0.81 -0.65
C MET A 205 0.45 -0.60 -0.71
N TRP A 206 1.74 -0.74 -1.00
CA TRP A 206 2.43 -2.02 -1.01
C TRP A 206 2.43 -2.66 0.37
N HIS A 207 2.83 -1.92 1.41
CA HIS A 207 2.84 -2.42 2.79
C HIS A 207 1.43 -2.78 3.26
N TYR A 208 0.42 -1.99 2.87
CA TYR A 208 -0.96 -2.28 3.18
C TYR A 208 -1.48 -3.55 2.46
N ALA A 209 -1.07 -3.80 1.22
CA ALA A 209 -1.38 -5.04 0.52
C ALA A 209 -0.73 -6.26 1.22
N ALA A 210 0.53 -6.15 1.63
CA ALA A 210 1.21 -7.19 2.39
C ALA A 210 0.54 -7.45 3.76
N LEU A 211 0.07 -6.40 4.45
CA LEU A 211 -0.73 -6.51 5.66
C LEU A 211 -2.04 -7.25 5.40
N SER A 212 -2.80 -6.83 4.40
CA SER A 212 -4.12 -7.40 4.07
C SER A 212 -4.05 -8.88 3.67
N LEU A 213 -2.93 -9.33 3.10
CA LEU A 213 -2.68 -10.75 2.83
C LEU A 213 -2.37 -11.58 4.08
N THR A 214 -1.81 -10.95 5.11
CA THR A 214 -1.38 -11.63 6.35
C THR A 214 -2.48 -11.61 7.41
N HIS A 215 -3.26 -10.52 7.47
CA HIS A 215 -4.33 -10.32 8.41
C HIS A 215 -5.47 -9.59 7.70
N GLN A 216 -6.60 -10.28 7.47
CA GLN A 216 -7.70 -9.69 6.72
C GLN A 216 -8.56 -8.78 7.58
N GLU A 217 -9.08 -7.74 6.94
CA GLU A 217 -9.93 -6.77 7.59
C GLU A 217 -11.28 -7.36 8.04
N ALA A 218 -11.75 -6.87 9.18
CA ALA A 218 -13.03 -7.28 9.74
C ALA A 218 -14.22 -6.90 8.84
N LEU A 219 -14.14 -5.78 8.12
CA LEU A 219 -15.18 -5.35 7.17
C LEU A 219 -15.36 -6.37 6.05
N LEU A 220 -14.24 -6.84 5.45
CA LEU A 220 -14.27 -7.84 4.38
C LEU A 220 -14.75 -9.21 4.90
N THR A 221 -14.22 -9.66 6.03
CA THR A 221 -14.54 -10.99 6.58
C THR A 221 -15.96 -11.11 7.11
N SER A 222 -16.55 -10.00 7.60
CA SER A 222 -17.96 -9.94 8.01
C SER A 222 -18.94 -9.89 6.84
N GLY A 223 -18.48 -9.51 5.65
CA GLY A 223 -19.33 -9.33 4.47
C GLY A 223 -20.21 -8.08 4.52
N ILE A 224 -19.99 -7.18 5.49
CA ILE A 224 -20.71 -5.89 5.55
C ILE A 224 -20.26 -5.04 4.37
N VAL A 225 -21.23 -4.45 3.67
CA VAL A 225 -21.00 -3.54 2.55
C VAL A 225 -21.48 -2.16 2.95
N GLU A 226 -20.59 -1.19 2.84
CA GLU A 226 -20.86 0.19 3.14
C GLU A 226 -21.05 0.99 1.85
N TYR A 227 -21.94 1.97 1.87
CA TYR A 227 -22.26 2.78 0.69
C TYR A 227 -21.54 4.12 0.68
N SER A 228 -20.79 4.45 1.73
CA SER A 228 -20.04 5.70 1.84
C SER A 228 -18.82 5.57 2.75
N LEU A 229 -17.82 6.43 2.55
CA LEU A 229 -16.61 6.47 3.38
C LEU A 229 -16.89 6.75 4.87
N PRO A 230 -17.78 7.69 5.27
CA PRO A 230 -18.13 7.89 6.67
C PRO A 230 -18.64 6.63 7.37
N ASN A 231 -19.53 5.88 6.71
CA ASN A 231 -20.08 4.67 7.30
C ASN A 231 -19.02 3.56 7.35
N ALA A 232 -18.19 3.45 6.31
CA ALA A 232 -17.04 2.57 6.32
C ALA A 232 -16.09 2.87 7.48
N ILE A 233 -15.84 4.15 7.79
CA ILE A 233 -15.02 4.56 8.94
C ILE A 233 -15.65 4.06 10.25
N SER A 234 -16.94 4.35 10.48
CA SER A 234 -17.65 3.95 11.70
C SER A 234 -17.71 2.43 11.86
N THR A 235 -18.06 1.69 10.80
CA THR A 235 -18.11 0.23 10.83
C THR A 235 -16.73 -0.38 11.01
N CYS A 236 -15.69 0.13 10.34
CA CYS A 236 -14.31 -0.33 10.55
C CYS A 236 -13.87 -0.07 11.99
N TRP A 237 -14.18 1.09 12.57
CA TRP A 237 -13.91 1.40 13.98
C TRP A 237 -14.52 0.36 14.91
N GLU A 238 -15.83 0.14 14.82
CA GLU A 238 -16.55 -0.80 15.69
C GLU A 238 -16.02 -2.23 15.57
N LEU A 239 -15.77 -2.70 14.34
CA LEU A 239 -15.34 -4.09 14.11
C LEU A 239 -13.89 -4.37 14.56
N ASN A 240 -13.05 -3.33 14.66
CA ASN A 240 -11.64 -3.47 15.01
C ASN A 240 -11.32 -3.14 16.47
N LYS A 241 -12.31 -2.75 17.28
CA LYS A 241 -12.13 -2.58 18.73
C LYS A 241 -11.51 -3.86 19.32
N PRO A 242 -10.50 -3.73 20.20
CA PRO A 242 -9.83 -4.88 20.76
C PRO A 242 -10.78 -5.83 21.51
N ARG A 243 -10.70 -7.11 21.15
CA ARG A 243 -11.63 -8.13 21.63
C ARG A 243 -11.24 -8.69 23.01
N SER A 244 -12.23 -9.24 23.71
CA SER A 244 -12.03 -9.94 24.98
C SER A 244 -11.13 -11.17 24.79
N LYS A 245 -10.47 -11.65 25.87
CA LYS A 245 -9.45 -12.72 25.81
C LYS A 245 -9.88 -13.97 25.03
N GLN A 246 -11.16 -14.33 25.09
CA GLN A 246 -11.73 -15.51 24.41
C GLN A 246 -11.89 -15.34 22.89
N HIS A 247 -11.92 -14.10 22.40
CA HIS A 247 -12.13 -13.76 20.99
C HIS A 247 -10.96 -12.97 20.39
N ARG A 248 -9.79 -12.97 21.04
CA ARG A 248 -8.60 -12.31 20.52
C ARG A 248 -8.06 -13.04 19.30
N ASP A 249 -7.48 -12.25 18.40
CA ASP A 249 -6.68 -12.78 17.31
C ASP A 249 -5.49 -13.53 17.91
N VAL A 250 -5.26 -14.73 17.39
CA VAL A 250 -4.12 -15.57 17.76
C VAL A 250 -3.10 -15.44 16.64
N TYR A 251 -1.91 -14.94 16.97
CA TYR A 251 -0.88 -14.69 15.97
C TYR A 251 0.24 -15.70 16.09
N ASP A 252 0.69 -16.22 14.96
CA ASP A 252 1.94 -16.98 14.86
C ASP A 252 3.13 -16.00 14.82
N ASP A 253 4.28 -16.38 15.40
CA ASP A 253 5.45 -15.50 15.53
C ASP A 253 5.90 -14.86 14.20
N ARG A 254 5.83 -15.64 13.12
CA ARG A 254 6.17 -15.18 11.76
C ARG A 254 5.20 -14.12 11.24
N ASP A 255 3.92 -14.25 11.55
CA ASP A 255 2.91 -13.29 11.09
C ASP A 255 2.94 -12.03 11.97
N VAL A 256 3.17 -12.13 13.28
CA VAL A 256 3.37 -10.95 14.17
C VAL A 256 4.52 -10.08 13.66
N THR A 257 5.67 -10.70 13.38
CA THR A 257 6.86 -9.97 12.92
C THR A 257 6.64 -9.30 11.56
N ARG A 258 5.99 -10.00 10.62
CA ARG A 258 5.62 -9.44 9.32
C ARG A 258 4.64 -8.28 9.44
N ILE A 259 3.60 -8.40 10.27
CA ILE A 259 2.61 -7.33 10.48
C ILE A 259 3.29 -6.13 11.13
N ALA A 260 4.09 -6.33 12.19
CA ALA A 260 4.80 -5.27 12.88
C ALA A 260 5.74 -4.49 11.93
N SER A 261 6.51 -5.20 11.10
CA SER A 261 7.44 -4.57 10.15
C SER A 261 6.72 -3.74 9.08
N ASN A 262 5.63 -4.25 8.49
CA ASN A 262 4.85 -3.47 7.53
C ASN A 262 4.15 -2.28 8.20
N MET A 263 3.67 -2.44 9.44
CA MET A 263 3.06 -1.38 10.23
C MET A 263 4.05 -0.25 10.51
N GLU A 264 5.27 -0.58 10.95
CA GLU A 264 6.33 0.40 11.21
C GLU A 264 6.60 1.27 9.97
N ASN A 265 6.72 0.64 8.79
CA ASN A 265 6.94 1.36 7.54
C ASN A 265 5.78 2.29 7.16
N ILE A 266 4.53 1.84 7.32
CA ILE A 266 3.35 2.69 7.07
C ILE A 266 3.35 3.90 8.01
N LEU A 267 3.58 3.69 9.31
CA LEU A 267 3.59 4.77 10.29
C LEU A 267 4.71 5.78 10.04
N MET A 268 5.89 5.32 9.60
CA MET A 268 6.98 6.20 9.17
C MET A 268 6.60 7.04 7.96
N LEU A 269 5.97 6.44 6.94
CA LEU A 269 5.53 7.14 5.73
C LEU A 269 4.42 8.18 6.05
N MET A 270 3.45 7.83 6.89
CA MET A 270 2.42 8.75 7.37
C MET A 270 3.00 9.92 8.18
N SER A 271 4.01 9.65 9.02
CA SER A 271 4.72 10.68 9.79
C SER A 271 5.46 11.66 8.88
N ARG A 272 6.09 11.18 7.80
CA ARG A 272 6.77 12.04 6.81
C ARG A 272 5.79 12.96 6.08
N SER A 273 4.65 12.43 5.64
CA SER A 273 3.59 13.19 4.97
C SER A 273 3.05 14.33 5.85
N SER A 274 2.80 14.03 7.14
CA SER A 274 2.32 15.03 8.10
C SER A 274 3.34 16.15 8.36
N ARG A 275 4.65 15.85 8.39
CA ARG A 275 5.71 16.85 8.59
C ARG A 275 5.89 17.77 7.38
N SER A 276 5.80 17.22 6.17
CA SER A 276 5.84 18.01 4.92
C SER A 276 4.75 19.08 4.91
N SER A 277 3.52 18.69 5.29
CA SER A 277 2.37 19.59 5.34
C SER A 277 2.51 20.72 6.37
N ALA A 278 3.20 20.46 7.49
CA ALA A 278 3.44 21.45 8.55
C ALA A 278 4.55 22.46 8.18
N SER A 279 5.61 21.99 7.53
CA SER A 279 6.74 22.83 7.11
C SER A 279 6.37 23.79 5.97
N GLU A 280 5.58 23.35 5.00
CA GLU A 280 5.13 24.19 3.87
C GLU A 280 4.23 25.35 4.31
N ALA A 281 3.52 25.21 5.43
CA ALA A 281 2.67 26.28 5.97
C ALA A 281 3.47 27.48 6.53
N MET A 282 4.79 27.35 6.74
CA MET A 282 5.65 28.41 7.27
C MET A 282 6.57 29.07 6.23
N SER A 283 6.72 28.50 5.04
CA SER A 283 7.66 29.00 4.02
C SER A 283 7.01 29.26 2.67
N ASN A 284 6.93 30.54 2.29
CA ASN A 284 6.59 31.11 0.98
C ASN A 284 5.12 31.11 0.51
N GLU A 285 4.54 32.31 0.46
CA GLU A 285 3.28 32.65 -0.23
C GLU A 285 3.29 32.45 -1.76
N PHE A 286 4.39 32.02 -2.37
CA PHE A 286 4.54 32.01 -3.84
C PHE A 286 5.05 30.72 -4.51
N ALA A 287 5.37 29.63 -3.79
CA ALA A 287 5.91 28.45 -4.47
C ALA A 287 5.79 27.14 -3.68
N THR A 288 4.62 26.49 -3.75
CA THR A 288 4.39 25.04 -4.01
C THR A 288 2.91 24.77 -3.75
N ARG A 289 2.23 24.06 -4.67
CA ARG A 289 0.84 23.65 -4.42
C ARG A 289 0.85 22.66 -3.26
N PRO A 290 0.05 22.86 -2.20
CA PRO A 290 0.01 21.91 -1.10
C PRO A 290 -0.41 20.54 -1.64
N ILE A 291 0.32 19.50 -1.25
CA ILE A 291 0.05 18.13 -1.67
C ILE A 291 -1.33 17.73 -1.10
N ILE A 292 -2.34 17.70 -1.96
CA ILE A 292 -3.67 17.21 -1.61
C ILE A 292 -3.55 15.70 -1.40
N GLU A 293 -3.78 15.26 -0.17
CA GLU A 293 -3.87 13.83 0.16
C GLU A 293 -5.14 13.23 -0.46
N ASP A 294 -4.99 12.05 -1.05
CA ASP A 294 -6.11 11.29 -1.64
C ASP A 294 -6.95 10.69 -0.49
N PRO A 295 -8.28 10.90 -0.45
CA PRO A 295 -9.15 10.33 0.58
C PRO A 295 -9.01 8.80 0.69
N PHE A 296 -8.67 8.11 -0.39
CA PHE A 296 -8.41 6.68 -0.33
C PHE A 296 -7.15 6.35 0.48
N MET A 297 -6.06 7.10 0.29
CA MET A 297 -4.83 6.92 1.07
C MET A 297 -5.06 7.17 2.56
N THR A 298 -5.86 8.18 2.89
CA THR A 298 -6.30 8.45 4.27
C THR A 298 -7.06 7.25 4.85
N MET A 299 -8.01 6.69 4.10
CA MET A 299 -8.79 5.53 4.55
C MET A 299 -7.94 4.26 4.71
N VAL A 300 -6.99 4.03 3.80
CA VAL A 300 -6.01 2.94 3.89
C VAL A 300 -5.13 3.11 5.13
N GLY A 301 -4.64 4.32 5.38
CA GLY A 301 -3.89 4.65 6.60
C GLY A 301 -4.70 4.41 7.86
N PHE A 302 -5.97 4.81 7.88
CA PHE A 302 -6.89 4.57 9.00
C PHE A 302 -7.07 3.08 9.28
N LYS A 303 -7.37 2.30 8.24
CA LYS A 303 -7.52 0.84 8.32
C LYS A 303 -6.25 0.16 8.82
N ALA A 304 -5.08 0.56 8.32
CA ALA A 304 -3.80 0.09 8.84
C ALA A 304 -3.64 0.45 10.33
N CYS A 305 -3.97 1.67 10.74
CA CYS A 305 -3.89 2.09 12.14
C CYS A 305 -4.80 1.25 13.07
N LEU A 306 -5.97 0.83 12.60
CA LEU A 306 -6.84 -0.07 13.36
C LEU A 306 -6.18 -1.45 13.58
N MET A 307 -5.49 -1.98 12.57
CA MET A 307 -4.71 -3.21 12.73
C MET A 307 -3.54 -3.00 13.69
N GLY A 308 -2.86 -1.85 13.59
CA GLY A 308 -1.78 -1.44 14.48
C GLY A 308 -2.22 -1.33 15.93
N TRP A 309 -3.41 -0.78 16.20
CA TRP A 309 -3.98 -0.68 17.55
C TRP A 309 -4.13 -2.06 18.21
N ARG A 310 -4.68 -3.04 17.48
CA ARG A 310 -4.84 -4.42 17.98
C ARG A 310 -3.48 -5.05 18.29
N LEU A 311 -2.49 -4.82 17.43
CA LEU A 311 -1.13 -5.31 17.59
C LEU A 311 -0.42 -4.68 18.80
N VAL A 312 -0.46 -3.35 18.93
CA VAL A 312 0.12 -2.61 20.06
C VAL A 312 -0.48 -3.07 21.37
N ARG A 313 -1.81 -3.22 21.45
CA ARG A 313 -2.48 -3.70 22.66
C ARG A 313 -2.07 -5.13 23.00
N LEU A 314 -1.99 -6.02 22.00
CA LEU A 314 -1.54 -7.40 22.22
C LEU A 314 -0.13 -7.42 22.82
N MET A 315 0.82 -6.72 22.21
CA MET A 315 2.21 -6.67 22.68
C MET A 315 2.33 -6.02 24.07
N SER A 316 1.60 -4.93 24.29
CA SER A 316 1.56 -4.24 25.60
C SER A 316 1.09 -5.17 26.72
N LEU A 317 0.05 -5.97 26.46
CA LEU A 317 -0.47 -6.93 27.43
C LEU A 317 0.50 -8.08 27.67
N THR A 318 1.19 -8.57 26.64
CA THR A 318 2.22 -9.61 26.77
C THR A 318 3.38 -9.11 27.65
N VAL A 319 3.85 -7.89 27.42
CA VAL A 319 4.93 -7.26 28.22
C VAL A 319 4.47 -6.98 29.67
N ALA A 320 3.24 -6.52 29.87
CA ALA A 320 2.70 -6.29 31.21
C ALA A 320 2.58 -7.61 32.01
N GLN A 321 2.11 -8.68 31.37
CA GLN A 321 1.98 -10.01 32.01
C GLN A 321 3.33 -10.62 32.38
N SER A 322 4.38 -10.42 31.58
CA SER A 322 5.73 -10.87 31.96
C SER A 322 6.28 -10.13 33.19
N ASN A 323 5.92 -8.85 33.38
CA ASN A 323 6.40 -8.06 34.51
C ASN A 323 5.70 -8.40 35.84
N VAL A 324 4.48 -8.97 35.78
CA VAL A 324 3.69 -9.34 36.97
C VAL A 324 4.04 -10.75 37.50
N ASN A 325 4.65 -11.62 36.68
CA ASN A 325 4.97 -13.00 37.05
C ASN A 325 6.29 -13.13 37.85
N ILE A 326 6.16 -13.06 39.19
CA ILE A 326 6.97 -13.70 40.26
C ILE A 326 8.41 -13.17 40.55
N PRO A 327 8.72 -12.81 41.81
CA PRO A 327 10.09 -12.62 42.29
C PRO A 327 10.86 -13.95 42.25
N GLY A 328 11.78 -14.11 41.30
CA GLY A 328 12.66 -15.28 41.20
C GLY A 328 12.85 -15.84 39.78
N ALA A 329 11.98 -15.51 38.83
CA ALA A 329 12.17 -15.85 37.42
C ALA A 329 13.11 -14.83 36.76
N ARG A 330 14.43 -15.11 36.72
CA ARG A 330 15.45 -14.19 36.22
C ARG A 330 15.52 -14.04 34.69
N VAL A 331 14.62 -14.67 33.93
CA VAL A 331 14.66 -14.63 32.46
C VAL A 331 13.28 -14.29 31.91
N PRO A 332 13.10 -13.13 31.25
CA PRO A 332 11.86 -12.82 30.55
C PRO A 332 11.60 -13.86 29.46
N SER A 333 10.34 -14.26 29.27
CA SER A 333 9.95 -15.15 28.19
C SER A 333 10.41 -14.57 26.83
N ILE A 334 10.91 -15.43 25.92
CA ILE A 334 11.36 -15.01 24.58
C ILE A 334 10.26 -14.22 23.87
N TYR A 335 8.99 -14.62 24.03
CA TYR A 335 7.83 -13.91 23.50
C TYR A 335 7.66 -12.49 24.06
N ALA A 336 7.97 -12.28 25.34
CA ALA A 336 7.92 -10.96 25.96
C ALA A 336 9.04 -10.05 25.45
N VAL A 337 10.24 -10.60 25.25
CA VAL A 337 11.37 -9.88 24.64
C VAL A 337 11.03 -9.47 23.20
N THR A 338 10.55 -10.41 22.39
CA THR A 338 10.11 -10.11 21.01
C THR A 338 9.01 -9.07 20.98
N ALA A 339 7.98 -9.19 21.83
CA ALA A 339 6.92 -8.20 21.94
C ALA A 339 7.45 -6.81 22.32
N GLN A 340 8.43 -6.74 23.22
CA GLN A 340 9.06 -5.48 23.62
C GLN A 340 9.85 -4.84 22.47
N VAL A 341 10.60 -5.62 21.69
CA VAL A 341 11.36 -5.13 20.52
C VAL A 341 10.41 -4.59 19.45
N LEU A 342 9.39 -5.38 19.08
CA LEU A 342 8.44 -5.00 18.04
C LEU A 342 7.59 -3.78 18.47
N LEU A 343 7.15 -3.74 19.74
CA LEU A 343 6.47 -2.58 20.29
C LEU A 343 7.38 -1.35 20.29
N GLY A 344 8.66 -1.51 20.63
CA GLY A 344 9.66 -0.45 20.56
C GLY A 344 9.80 0.13 19.16
N GLY A 345 9.86 -0.72 18.12
CA GLY A 345 9.91 -0.28 16.72
C GLY A 345 8.69 0.53 16.30
N ILE A 346 7.48 0.04 16.59
CA ILE A 346 6.23 0.76 16.29
C ILE A 346 6.18 2.11 17.02
N LEU A 347 6.53 2.13 18.30
CA LEU A 347 6.54 3.37 19.08
C LEU A 347 7.62 4.35 18.59
N ALA A 348 8.76 3.85 18.11
CA ALA A 348 9.80 4.69 17.51
C ALA A 348 9.31 5.34 16.19
N ALA A 349 8.57 4.59 15.36
CA ALA A 349 8.04 5.10 14.10
C ALA A 349 7.04 6.26 14.27
N ILE A 350 6.30 6.31 15.39
CA ILE A 350 5.34 7.39 15.69
C ILE A 350 5.94 8.55 16.49
N ASN A 351 7.19 8.43 16.94
CA ASN A 351 7.84 9.50 17.69
C ASN A 351 8.45 10.52 16.72
N SER A 352 7.83 11.70 16.66
CA SER A 352 8.51 12.91 16.23
C SER A 352 9.29 13.47 17.42
N ASP A 353 10.48 14.02 17.18
CA ASP A 353 11.33 14.68 18.19
C ASP A 353 10.61 15.83 18.96
N ASP A 354 9.45 16.26 18.46
CA ASP A 354 8.69 17.43 18.94
C ASP A 354 7.70 17.17 20.09
N ASN A 355 7.46 15.91 20.51
CA ASN A 355 6.55 15.62 21.63
C ASN A 355 7.31 15.05 22.85
N PRO A 356 7.32 15.75 24.00
CA PRO A 356 8.03 15.29 25.17
C PRO A 356 7.44 13.95 25.66
N ILE A 357 8.33 12.99 25.88
CA ILE A 357 8.01 11.64 26.34
C ILE A 357 7.28 11.72 27.68
N ASN A 358 5.97 11.49 27.68
CA ASN A 358 5.22 11.36 28.92
C ASN A 358 5.38 9.92 29.44
N ILE A 359 6.33 9.70 30.34
CA ILE A 359 6.77 8.38 30.84
C ILE A 359 5.62 7.59 31.51
N SER A 360 4.53 8.26 31.88
CA SER A 360 3.35 7.67 32.52
C SER A 360 2.28 7.14 31.55
N GLU A 361 2.39 7.41 30.25
CA GLU A 361 1.36 7.04 29.28
C GLU A 361 1.51 5.57 28.85
N THR A 362 0.40 4.83 28.77
CA THR A 362 0.44 3.44 28.28
C THR A 362 0.81 3.45 26.79
N PRO A 363 1.52 2.41 26.28
CA PRO A 363 1.86 2.33 24.86
C PRO A 363 0.64 2.42 23.93
N GLU A 364 -0.50 1.88 24.39
CA GLU A 364 -1.78 1.94 23.69
C GLU A 364 -2.32 3.38 23.63
N ALA A 365 -2.35 4.10 24.74
CA ALA A 365 -2.80 5.50 24.77
C ALA A 365 -1.92 6.36 23.88
N ARG A 366 -0.59 6.24 23.99
CA ARG A 366 0.37 6.96 23.16
C ARG A 366 0.14 6.73 21.66
N TYR A 367 -0.12 5.49 21.27
CA TYR A 367 -0.41 5.14 19.89
C TYR A 367 -1.68 5.84 19.39
N LEU A 368 -2.77 5.76 20.16
CA LEU A 368 -4.05 6.37 19.78
C LEU A 368 -3.97 7.90 19.73
N THR A 369 -3.29 8.52 20.70
CA THR A 369 -3.04 9.98 20.72
C THR A 369 -2.29 10.42 19.46
N TRP A 370 -1.28 9.65 19.02
CA TRP A 370 -0.59 9.94 17.77
C TRP A 370 -1.50 9.78 16.55
N VAL A 371 -2.30 8.70 16.50
CA VAL A 371 -3.24 8.45 15.39
C VAL A 371 -4.22 9.60 15.24
N GLU A 372 -4.84 10.03 16.35
CA GLU A 372 -5.76 11.16 16.37
C GLU A 372 -5.06 12.45 15.89
N ALA A 373 -3.89 12.77 16.43
CA ALA A 373 -3.13 13.95 16.04
C ALA A 373 -2.74 13.92 14.54
N ASN A 374 -2.35 12.76 14.02
CA ASN A 374 -1.97 12.60 12.61
C ASN A 374 -3.16 12.90 11.69
N PHE A 375 -4.33 12.31 11.96
CA PHE A 375 -5.54 12.54 11.15
C PHE A 375 -6.17 13.92 11.38
N ALA A 376 -6.04 14.51 12.56
CA ALA A 376 -6.49 15.88 12.84
C ALA A 376 -5.68 16.92 12.05
N ASN A 377 -4.39 16.66 11.81
CA ASN A 377 -3.52 17.52 11.02
C ASN A 377 -3.79 17.43 9.51
N GLN A 378 -4.53 16.43 9.04
CA GLN A 378 -4.91 16.33 7.64
C GLN A 378 -5.96 17.38 7.29
N ARG A 379 -5.54 18.38 6.49
CA ARG A 379 -6.38 19.53 6.12
C ARG A 379 -7.25 19.29 4.88
N PHE A 380 -7.02 18.18 4.17
CA PHE A 380 -7.65 17.89 2.89
C PHE A 380 -8.72 16.81 3.09
N TRP A 381 -9.93 17.09 2.59
CA TRP A 381 -11.13 16.25 2.72
C TRP A 381 -11.67 16.10 4.15
N PRO A 382 -12.98 15.88 4.33
CA PRO A 382 -13.56 15.75 5.67
C PRO A 382 -13.23 14.42 6.37
N LEU A 383 -12.52 13.49 5.71
CA LEU A 383 -12.21 12.17 6.26
C LEU A 383 -11.46 12.23 7.58
N GLY A 384 -10.42 13.07 7.69
CA GLY A 384 -9.68 13.23 8.94
C GLY A 384 -10.60 13.63 10.10
N LYS A 385 -11.58 14.51 9.85
CA LYS A 385 -12.59 14.91 10.85
C LYS A 385 -13.52 13.76 11.21
N TRP A 386 -13.96 12.96 10.24
CA TRP A 386 -14.80 11.79 10.49
C TRP A 386 -14.05 10.70 11.28
N ILE A 387 -12.77 10.51 10.98
CA ILE A 387 -11.90 9.59 11.71
C ILE A 387 -11.70 10.09 13.15
N VAL A 388 -11.34 11.35 13.35
CA VAL A 388 -11.19 11.93 14.69
C VAL A 388 -12.50 11.87 15.48
N ALA A 389 -13.65 12.02 14.82
CA ALA A 389 -14.94 11.90 15.49
C ALA A 389 -15.15 10.50 16.11
N VAL A 390 -14.79 9.42 15.41
CA VAL A 390 -14.95 8.06 15.96
C VAL A 390 -13.95 7.74 17.09
N PHE A 391 -12.81 8.43 17.17
CA PHE A 391 -11.88 8.31 18.30
C PHE A 391 -12.34 9.06 19.56
N ASN A 392 -13.25 10.04 19.40
CA ASN A 392 -13.79 10.86 20.48
C ASN A 392 -15.12 10.33 21.06
N ASP A 393 -15.70 9.30 20.44
CA ASP A 393 -16.84 8.50 20.97
C ASP A 393 -16.35 7.41 21.94
#